data_AF-A0A967SMU5-F1
#
_entry.id   AF-A0A967SMU5-F1
#
_cell.length_a   1.000
_cell.length_b   1.000
_cell.length_c   1.000
_cell.angle_alpha   90.00
_cell.angle_beta   90.00
_cell.angle_gamma   90.00
#
_symmetry.space_group_name_H-M   'P 1'
#
loop_
_entity.id
_entity.type
_entity.pdbx_description
1 polymer ?
#
loop_
_entity_poly.entity_id
_entity_poly.type
_entity_poly.pdbx_seq_one_letter_code
_entity_poly.pdbx_strand_id
1 'polypeptide(L)' 'QTPGPRVGNGRACALLFAREGARVLSVDRDLDAAEETVALIREEGGTAAACRADVVEEADLEAAVRVCVDRWGRV' A
#
# COMPACT_ATOMS: atom_id res chain seq x y z
N GLN A 1 7.02 1.79 11.32
CA GLN A 1 7.85 0.57 11.33
C GLN A 1 9.26 0.94 11.80
N THR A 2 10.00 0.04 12.44
CA THR A 2 11.44 0.27 12.68
C THR A 2 12.19 0.00 11.39
N PRO A 3 12.99 0.95 10.84
CA PRO A 3 13.80 0.70 9.66
C PRO A 3 14.73 -0.50 9.89
N GLY A 4 14.79 -1.43 8.93
CA GLY A 4 15.65 -2.62 9.04
C GLY A 4 15.41 -3.63 7.90
N PRO A 5 16.27 -4.67 7.80
CA PRO A 5 16.23 -5.65 6.70
C PRO A 5 15.04 -6.62 6.78
N ARG A 6 14.21 -6.54 7.82
CA ARG A 6 13.04 -7.38 7.99
C ARG A 6 11.83 -6.71 7.35
N VAL A 7 11.07 -7.48 6.57
CA VAL A 7 9.76 -7.08 6.06
C VAL A 7 8.87 -6.71 7.25
N GLY A 8 8.44 -5.44 7.32
CA GLY A 8 7.50 -5.02 8.34
C GLY A 8 6.10 -5.60 8.09
N ASN A 9 5.30 -5.71 9.16
CA ASN A 9 3.98 -6.35 9.12
C ASN A 9 3.08 -5.82 8.00
N GLY A 10 3.11 -4.50 7.73
CA GLY A 10 2.33 -3.89 6.66
C GLY A 10 2.64 -4.48 5.28
N ARG A 11 3.93 -4.62 4.93
CA ARG A 11 4.36 -5.22 3.66
C ARG A 11 4.03 -6.71 3.62
N ALA A 12 4.23 -7.44 4.72
CA ALA A 12 3.86 -8.85 4.80
C ALA A 12 2.35 -9.06 4.56
N CYS A 13 1.49 -8.24 5.19
CA CYS A 13 0.04 -8.28 4.98
C CYS A 13 -0.35 -7.90 3.55
N ALA A 14 0.27 -6.85 2.99
CA ALA A 14 0.02 -6.40 1.62
C ALA A 14 0.31 -7.50 0.60
N LEU A 15 1.45 -8.18 0.73
CA LEU A 15 1.82 -9.32 -0.12
C LEU A 15 0.83 -10.49 0.05
N LEU A 16 0.48 -10.85 1.29
CA LEU A 16 -0.49 -11.91 1.54
C LEU A 16 -1.85 -11.61 0.91
N PHE A 17 -2.40 -10.41 1.10
CA PHE A 17 -3.68 -10.04 0.50
C PHE A 17 -3.64 -10.03 -1.02
N ALA A 18 -2.55 -9.56 -1.62
CA ALA A 18 -2.40 -9.60 -3.06
C ALA A 18 -2.38 -11.02 -3.62
N ARG A 19 -1.71 -11.96 -2.93
CA ARG A 19 -1.72 -13.40 -3.29
C ARG A 19 -3.11 -14.01 -3.22
N GLU A 20 -3.95 -13.53 -2.32
CA GLU A 20 -5.37 -13.91 -2.21
C GLU A 20 -6.28 -13.16 -3.21
N GLY A 21 -5.71 -12.41 -4.16
CA GLY A 21 -6.44 -11.73 -5.24
C GLY A 21 -6.94 -10.33 -4.89
N ALA A 22 -6.55 -9.77 -3.75
CA ALA A 22 -6.89 -8.40 -3.40
C ALA A 22 -6.17 -7.39 -4.31
N ARG A 23 -6.78 -6.21 -4.46
CA ARG A 23 -6.13 -5.03 -5.05
C ARG A 23 -5.65 -4.16 -3.90
N VAL A 24 -4.35 -3.89 -3.84
CA VAL A 24 -3.74 -3.28 -2.66
C VAL A 24 -3.30 -1.85 -2.93
N LEU A 25 -3.84 -0.88 -2.19
CA LEU A 25 -3.26 0.46 -2.10
C LEU A 25 -2.24 0.43 -0.96
N SER A 26 -0.96 0.45 -1.30
CA SER A 26 0.12 0.56 -0.31
C SER A 26 0.25 2.03 0.09
N VAL A 27 -0.12 2.34 1.33
CA VAL A 27 -0.09 3.69 1.88
C VAL A 27 1.04 3.80 2.90
N ASP A 28 1.95 4.74 2.69
CA ASP A 28 3.03 5.05 3.64
C ASP A 28 3.41 6.54 3.54
N ARG A 29 3.99 7.11 4.60
CA ARG A 29 4.54 8.48 4.57
C ARG A 29 5.80 8.56 3.71
N ASP A 30 6.51 7.44 3.59
CA ASP A 30 7.64 7.23 2.70
C ASP A 30 7.15 6.58 1.41
N LEU A 31 7.11 7.37 0.33
CA LEU A 31 6.60 6.90 -0.95
C LEU A 31 7.46 5.76 -1.52
N ASP A 32 8.77 5.81 -1.34
CA ASP A 32 9.70 4.80 -1.87
C ASP A 32 9.43 3.45 -1.21
N ALA A 33 9.18 3.44 0.10
CA ALA A 33 8.82 2.21 0.84
C ALA A 33 7.49 1.59 0.37
N ALA A 34 6.52 2.43 -0.02
CA ALA A 34 5.25 1.99 -0.60
C ALA A 34 5.45 1.44 -2.03
N GLU A 35 6.27 2.11 -2.85
CA GLU A 35 6.60 1.68 -4.21
C GLU A 35 7.35 0.35 -4.23
N GLU A 36 8.29 0.13 -3.31
CA GLU A 36 8.94 -1.18 -3.13
C GLU A 36 7.94 -2.30 -2.89
N THR A 37 6.94 -2.05 -2.03
CA THR A 37 5.89 -3.04 -1.73
C THR A 37 5.04 -3.33 -2.96
N VAL A 38 4.71 -2.29 -3.74
CA VAL A 38 3.97 -2.42 -4.99
C VAL A 38 4.75 -3.17 -6.05
N ALA A 39 6.06 -2.94 -6.16
CA ALA A 39 6.93 -3.67 -7.08
C ALA A 39 6.92 -5.17 -6.77
N LEU A 40 7.10 -5.54 -5.50
CA LEU A 40 7.05 -6.94 -5.06
C LEU A 40 5.68 -7.58 -5.36
N ILE A 41 4.57 -6.88 -5.09
CA ILE A 41 3.23 -7.39 -5.40
C ILE A 41 3.07 -7.62 -6.91
N ARG A 42 3.56 -6.70 -7.75
CA ARG A 42 3.45 -6.80 -9.21
C ARG A 42 4.35 -7.92 -9.76
N GLU A 43 5.52 -8.12 -9.18
CA GLU A 43 6.41 -9.25 -9.52
C GLU A 43 5.73 -10.60 -9.27
N GLU A 44 4.88 -10.71 -8.25
CA GLU A 44 4.06 -11.89 -7.96
C GLU A 44 2.76 -11.97 -8.79
N GLY A 45 2.55 -11.04 -9.74
CA GLY A 45 1.36 -10.98 -10.60
C GLY A 45 0.13 -10.35 -9.95
N GLY A 46 0.26 -9.80 -8.75
CA GLY A 46 -0.82 -9.11 -8.03
C GLY A 46 -1.08 -7.69 -8.55
N THR A 47 -2.17 -7.09 -8.07
CA THR A 47 -2.55 -5.71 -8.42
C THR A 47 -2.30 -4.77 -7.24
N ALA A 48 -1.43 -3.79 -7.41
CA ALA A 48 -1.19 -2.77 -6.40
C ALA A 48 -0.86 -1.37 -6.96
N ALA A 49 -1.08 -0.36 -6.12
CA ALA A 49 -0.70 1.04 -6.33
C ALA A 49 -0.13 1.64 -5.05
N ALA A 50 0.78 2.60 -5.17
CA ALA A 50 1.38 3.31 -4.04
C ALA A 50 0.65 4.65 -3.84
N CYS A 51 0.53 5.08 -2.59
CA CYS A 51 0.01 6.39 -2.22
C CYS A 51 0.81 6.92 -1.02
N ARG A 52 1.35 8.13 -1.16
CA ARG A 52 1.98 8.83 -0.04
C ARG A 52 0.89 9.44 0.84
N ALA A 53 0.92 9.13 2.13
CA ALA A 53 0.07 9.76 3.13
C ALA A 53 0.72 9.72 4.51
N ASP A 54 0.63 10.81 5.28
CA ASP A 54 0.91 10.77 6.71
C ASP A 54 -0.37 10.48 7.50
N VAL A 55 -0.37 9.41 8.29
CA VAL A 55 -1.55 8.96 9.04
C VAL A 55 -1.93 9.89 10.19
N VAL A 56 -1.07 10.85 10.56
CA VAL A 56 -1.41 11.89 11.54
C VAL A 56 -2.18 13.06 10.91
N GLU A 57 -2.21 13.15 9.57
CA GLU A 57 -2.89 14.20 8.83
C GLU A 57 -4.21 13.67 8.28
N GLU A 58 -5.34 14.16 8.80
CA GLU A 58 -6.67 13.68 8.41
C GLU A 58 -6.95 13.86 6.90
N ALA A 59 -6.50 14.98 6.33
CA ALA A 59 -6.65 15.25 4.91
C ALA A 59 -5.91 14.23 4.01
N ASP A 60 -4.76 13.72 4.47
CA ASP A 60 -4.00 12.68 3.76
C ASP A 60 -4.76 11.34 3.79
N LEU A 61 -5.43 11.02 4.90
CA LEU A 61 -6.27 9.82 5.02
C LEU A 61 -7.51 9.89 4.11
N GLU A 62 -8.21 11.03 4.09
CA GLU A 62 -9.34 11.26 3.18
C GLU A 62 -8.92 11.11 1.71
N ALA A 63 -7.77 11.69 1.36
CA ALA A 63 -7.21 11.59 0.01
C ALA A 63 -6.85 10.14 -0.35
N ALA A 64 -6.22 9.38 0.56
CA ALA A 64 -5.87 7.98 0.32
C ALA A 64 -7.11 7.08 0.11
N VAL A 65 -8.16 7.27 0.91
CA VAL A 65 -9.44 6.56 0.72
C VAL A 65 -10.04 6.91 -0.64
N ARG A 66 -10.07 8.19 -1.00
CA ARG A 66 -10.57 8.64 -2.30
C ARG A 66 -9.79 8.04 -3.46
N VAL A 67 -8.46 7.99 -3.38
CA VAL A 67 -7.60 7.33 -4.39
C VAL A 67 -7.97 5.86 -4.56
N CYS A 68 -8.23 5.14 -3.45
CA CYS A 68 -8.64 3.74 -3.49
C CYS A 68 -9.98 3.56 -4.20
N VAL A 69 -10.97 4.37 -3.82
CA VAL A 69 -12.33 4.33 -4.39
C VAL A 69 -12.33 4.76 -5.85
N ASP A 70 -11.64 5.83 -6.23
CA ASP A 70 -11.55 6.29 -7.62
C ASP A 70 -10.89 5.22 -8.52
N ARG A 71 -9.96 4.43 -7.98
CA ARG A 71 -9.24 3.39 -8.73
C ARG A 71 -10.02 2.08 -8.84
N TRP A 72 -10.70 1.65 -7.77
CA TRP A 72 -11.28 0.30 -7.69
C TRP A 72 -12.76 0.24 -7.29
N GLY A 73 -13.39 1.40 -7.08
CA GLY A 73 -14.83 1.56 -6.79
C GLY A 73 -15.23 1.27 -5.35
N ARG A 74 -14.32 0.78 -4.52
CA ARG A 74 -14.54 0.45 -3.10
C ARG A 74 -13.20 0.29 -2.36
N VAL A 75 -13.26 0.35 -1.03
CA VAL A 75 -12.20 -0.13 -0.12
C VAL A 75 -12.69 -1.37 0.61
#